data_AF-A0A6B3GAP6-F1
#
_entry.id   AF-A0A6B3GAP6-F1
#
_cell.length_a   1.000
_cell.length_b   1.000
_cell.length_c   1.000
_cell.angle_alpha   90.00
_cell.angle_beta   90.00
_cell.angle_gamma   90.00
#
_symmetry.space_group_name_H-M   'P 1'
#
loop_
_entity.id
_entity.type
_entity.pdbx_description
1 polymer ?
#
loop_
_entity_poly.entity_id
_entity_poly.type
_entity_poly.pdbx_seq_one_letter_code
_entity_poly.pdbx_strand_id
1 'polypeptide(L)'
;MRDSHRAEAERLLVRAVEEEARRSGGRTDAGALMSRARAALDTMAASAGEEYAAYTQALDSAAAGDRPLAERFSRATLGTPLLVTGVAAAAAFGADLALGANTGLAFGAGAAVAVAGTATTVAKVTASHWPAAHRRAAAAGQPGGAEQLRLQWLTALEVRGIRPYLDQQRMLNPAKRTPKKQSAPVVKQLRGGDRSAAARTRVVLEQSFGHLPQADGPFSGRRAELAQIARWVHAARASTQTRPTVVVLHGAPGSGRTALAVRAAHTLKDQFRGACVVDLR
;
A
#
# COMPACT_ATOMS: atom_id res chain seq x y z
N MET A 1 -10.17 -18.32 4.97
CA MET A 1 -10.10 -17.22 3.97
C MET A 1 -11.19 -17.44 2.92
N ARG A 2 -11.88 -16.41 2.44
CA ARG A 2 -12.87 -16.49 1.35
C ARG A 2 -12.22 -17.04 0.07
N ASP A 3 -12.94 -17.82 -0.74
CA ASP A 3 -12.38 -18.52 -1.91
C ASP A 3 -11.79 -17.58 -2.97
N SER A 4 -12.46 -16.45 -3.23
CA SER A 4 -11.96 -15.42 -4.14
C SER A 4 -10.61 -14.85 -3.69
N HIS A 5 -10.44 -14.62 -2.38
CA HIS A 5 -9.21 -14.11 -1.78
C HIS A 5 -8.14 -15.21 -1.75
N ARG A 6 -8.53 -16.47 -1.59
CA ARG A 6 -7.61 -17.61 -1.70
C ARG A 6 -6.96 -17.70 -3.07
N ALA A 7 -7.73 -17.52 -4.13
CA ALA A 7 -7.19 -17.50 -5.50
C ALA A 7 -6.16 -16.39 -5.72
N GLU A 8 -6.31 -15.23 -5.06
CA GLU A 8 -5.32 -14.13 -5.12
C GLU A 8 -4.02 -14.49 -4.40
N ALA A 9 -4.12 -15.03 -3.20
CA ALA A 9 -2.98 -15.50 -2.43
C ALA A 9 -2.23 -16.62 -3.18
N GLU A 10 -2.95 -17.54 -3.83
CA GLU A 10 -2.38 -18.60 -4.65
C GLU A 10 -1.66 -18.06 -5.89
N ARG A 11 -2.20 -17.03 -6.57
CA ARG A 11 -1.51 -16.38 -7.69
C ARG A 11 -0.17 -15.76 -7.26
N LEU A 12 -0.14 -15.14 -6.08
CA LEU A 12 1.07 -14.57 -5.52
C LEU A 12 2.08 -15.67 -5.15
N LEU A 13 1.61 -16.77 -4.57
CA LEU A 13 2.42 -17.94 -4.24
C LEU A 13 3.04 -18.59 -5.49
N VAL A 14 2.26 -18.72 -6.57
CA VAL A 14 2.74 -19.26 -7.85
C VAL A 14 3.92 -18.46 -8.37
N ARG A 15 3.77 -17.14 -8.45
CA ARG A 15 4.84 -16.24 -8.89
C ARG A 15 6.09 -16.37 -8.02
N ALA A 16 5.93 -16.39 -6.69
CA ALA A 16 7.06 -16.48 -5.76
C ALA A 16 7.84 -17.81 -5.89
N VAL A 17 7.14 -18.92 -6.09
CA VAL A 17 7.77 -20.24 -6.30
C VAL A 17 8.45 -20.33 -7.67
N GLU A 18 7.84 -19.77 -8.72
CA GLU A 18 8.47 -19.69 -10.05
C GLU A 18 9.75 -18.85 -10.03
N GLU A 19 9.77 -17.75 -9.28
CA GLU A 19 10.97 -16.97 -9.02
C GLU A 19 12.03 -17.76 -8.25
N GLU A 20 11.64 -18.55 -7.26
CA GLU A 20 12.57 -19.44 -6.54
C GLU A 20 13.14 -20.51 -7.46
N ALA A 21 12.32 -21.13 -8.32
CA ALA A 21 12.77 -22.12 -9.30
C ALA A 21 13.76 -21.53 -10.31
N ARG A 22 13.51 -20.29 -10.78
CA ARG A 22 14.45 -19.54 -11.63
C ARG A 22 15.75 -19.24 -10.89
N ARG A 23 15.67 -18.76 -9.64
CA ARG A 23 16.84 -18.46 -8.80
C ARG A 23 17.68 -19.70 -8.47
N SER A 24 17.05 -20.85 -8.29
CA SER A 24 17.74 -22.11 -8.03
C SER A 24 18.34 -22.73 -9.30
N GLY A 25 17.93 -22.29 -10.49
CA GLY A 25 18.40 -22.82 -11.77
C GLY A 25 17.98 -24.27 -11.99
N GLY A 26 16.77 -24.65 -11.56
CA GLY A 26 16.23 -26.02 -11.70
C GLY A 26 16.73 -27.02 -10.65
N ARG A 27 17.48 -26.59 -9.64
CA ARG A 27 17.96 -27.45 -8.54
C ARG A 27 16.87 -27.80 -7.53
N THR A 28 15.81 -27.01 -7.48
CA THR A 28 14.62 -27.29 -6.65
C THR A 28 13.52 -27.85 -7.55
N ASP A 29 12.95 -29.00 -7.16
CA ASP A 29 11.71 -29.49 -7.77
C ASP A 29 10.58 -28.49 -7.49
N ALA A 30 10.23 -27.71 -8.53
CA ALA A 30 9.21 -26.67 -8.45
C ALA A 30 7.82 -27.26 -8.18
N GLY A 31 7.52 -28.46 -8.69
CA GLY A 31 6.23 -29.12 -8.48
C GLY A 31 6.05 -29.57 -7.04
N ALA A 32 7.07 -30.23 -6.48
CA ALA A 32 7.06 -30.62 -5.07
C ALA A 32 7.11 -29.43 -4.10
N LEU A 33 7.81 -28.34 -4.46
CA LEU A 33 7.80 -27.11 -3.68
C LEU A 33 6.42 -26.45 -3.71
N MET A 34 5.78 -26.38 -4.89
CA MET A 34 4.44 -25.83 -5.06
C MET A 34 3.39 -26.58 -4.26
N SER A 35 3.40 -27.92 -4.29
CA SER A 35 2.42 -28.74 -3.56
C SER A 35 2.53 -28.53 -2.05
N ARG A 36 3.76 -28.53 -1.50
CA ARG A 36 4.00 -28.21 -0.09
C ARG A 36 3.58 -26.78 0.25
N ALA A 37 3.89 -25.83 -0.62
CA ALA A 37 3.56 -24.43 -0.39
C ALA A 37 2.04 -24.19 -0.38
N ARG A 38 1.27 -24.83 -1.27
CA ARG A 38 -0.20 -24.77 -1.25
C ARG A 38 -0.79 -25.38 0.02
N ALA A 39 -0.25 -26.49 0.49
CA ALA A 39 -0.67 -27.12 1.74
C ALA A 39 -0.38 -26.22 2.96
N ALA A 40 0.70 -25.44 2.92
CA ALA A 40 1.07 -24.50 3.98
C ALA A 40 0.45 -23.10 3.83
N LEU A 41 -0.36 -22.85 2.80
CA LEU A 41 -0.87 -21.51 2.49
C LEU A 41 -1.71 -20.93 3.63
N ASP A 42 -2.56 -21.74 4.26
CA ASP A 42 -3.40 -21.28 5.38
C ASP A 42 -2.55 -20.88 6.60
N THR A 43 -1.45 -21.60 6.86
CA THR A 43 -0.48 -21.25 7.91
C THR A 43 0.27 -19.97 7.56
N MET A 44 0.68 -19.78 6.31
CA MET A 44 1.31 -18.53 5.85
C MET A 44 0.34 -17.35 5.96
N ALA A 45 -0.92 -17.55 5.60
CA ALA A 45 -1.96 -16.53 5.66
C ALA A 45 -2.27 -16.06 7.08
N ALA A 46 -2.12 -16.93 8.09
CA ALA A 46 -2.28 -16.55 9.49
C ALA A 46 -1.32 -15.42 9.91
N SER A 47 -0.12 -15.34 9.30
CA SER A 47 0.83 -14.27 9.59
C SER A 47 0.33 -12.88 9.16
N ALA A 48 -0.56 -12.80 8.18
CA ALA A 48 -1.17 -11.57 7.66
C ALA A 48 -2.65 -11.44 8.07
N GLY A 49 -3.02 -12.07 9.20
CA GLY A 49 -4.40 -12.18 9.66
C GLY A 49 -5.02 -10.84 10.05
N GLU A 50 -4.24 -9.94 10.66
CA GLU A 50 -4.70 -8.61 11.06
C GLU A 50 -5.04 -7.75 9.84
N GLU A 51 -4.16 -7.74 8.83
CA GLU A 51 -4.37 -7.00 7.59
C GLU A 51 -5.55 -7.60 6.77
N TYR A 52 -5.68 -8.93 6.78
CA TYR A 52 -6.83 -9.60 6.16
C TYR A 52 -8.16 -9.28 6.85
N ALA A 53 -8.16 -9.20 8.19
CA ALA A 53 -9.32 -8.82 8.97
C ALA A 53 -9.74 -7.37 8.66
N ALA A 54 -8.78 -6.44 8.60
CA ALA A 54 -9.06 -5.05 8.21
C ALA A 54 -9.63 -4.95 6.79
N TYR A 55 -9.07 -5.69 5.83
CA TYR A 55 -9.57 -5.75 4.46
C TYR A 55 -11.00 -6.30 4.38
N THR A 56 -11.27 -7.42 5.04
CA THR A 56 -12.62 -8.03 5.04
C THR A 56 -13.64 -7.17 5.77
N GLN A 57 -13.26 -6.53 6.88
CA GLN A 57 -14.12 -5.57 7.58
C GLN A 57 -14.46 -4.36 6.70
N ALA A 58 -13.49 -3.85 5.92
CA ALA A 58 -13.75 -2.77 4.97
C ALA A 58 -14.72 -3.21 3.86
N LEU A 59 -14.57 -4.42 3.31
CA LEU A 59 -15.52 -4.97 2.34
C LEU A 59 -16.91 -5.14 2.92
N ASP A 60 -17.02 -5.64 4.15
CA ASP A 60 -18.31 -5.88 4.80
C ASP A 60 -19.00 -4.56 5.17
N SER A 61 -18.24 -3.54 5.56
CA SER A 61 -18.76 -2.18 5.80
C SER A 61 -19.28 -1.53 4.51
N ALA A 62 -18.59 -1.74 3.38
CA ALA A 62 -19.03 -1.27 2.08
C ALA A 62 -20.31 -1.99 1.62
N ALA A 63 -20.38 -3.32 1.78
CA ALA A 63 -21.57 -4.10 1.46
C ALA A 63 -22.78 -3.74 2.35
N ALA A 64 -22.55 -3.45 3.63
CA ALA A 64 -23.61 -2.99 4.54
C ALA A 64 -24.16 -1.60 4.18
N GLY A 65 -23.32 -0.74 3.57
CA GLY A 65 -23.72 0.55 3.01
C GLY A 65 -24.57 0.44 1.74
N ASP A 66 -24.43 -0.65 0.99
CA ASP A 66 -25.09 -0.89 -0.30
C ASP A 66 -26.38 -1.74 -0.18
N ARG A 67 -26.84 -2.04 1.05
CA ARG A 67 -28.15 -2.69 1.26
C ARG A 67 -29.25 -1.87 0.59
N PRO A 68 -30.10 -2.49 -0.26
CA PRO A 68 -31.10 -1.77 -1.02
C PRO A 68 -32.05 -1.02 -0.10
N LEU A 69 -32.30 0.25 -0.41
CA LEU A 69 -33.22 1.13 0.30
C LEU A 69 -34.61 0.50 0.53
N ALA A 70 -35.00 -0.49 -0.27
CA ALA A 70 -36.23 -1.28 -0.12
C ALA A 70 -36.35 -1.99 1.24
N GLU A 71 -35.24 -2.46 1.83
CA GLU A 71 -35.28 -3.05 3.19
C GLU A 71 -35.33 -1.98 4.30
N ARG A 72 -34.74 -0.80 4.04
CA ARG A 72 -34.79 0.35 4.96
C ARG A 72 -36.13 1.10 4.92
N PHE A 73 -36.90 0.92 3.85
CA PHE A 73 -38.26 1.43 3.66
C PHE A 73 -39.33 0.33 3.80
N SER A 74 -39.14 -0.64 4.69
CA SER A 74 -40.25 -1.52 5.09
C SER A 74 -41.35 -0.71 5.79
N ARG A 75 -42.60 -1.13 5.62
CA ARG A 75 -43.89 -0.46 5.97
C ARG A 75 -43.98 0.24 7.34
N ALA A 76 -43.05 0.01 8.26
CA ALA A 76 -43.05 0.55 9.61
C ALA A 76 -42.60 2.02 9.71
N THR A 77 -41.75 2.53 8.81
CA THR A 77 -41.17 3.89 8.90
C THR A 77 -41.82 4.93 7.99
N LEU A 78 -42.79 4.54 7.15
CA LEU A 78 -43.51 5.43 6.23
C LEU A 78 -44.91 5.85 6.71
N GLY A 79 -45.41 5.33 7.83
CA GLY A 79 -46.77 5.60 8.30
C GLY A 79 -47.00 7.06 8.73
N THR A 80 -46.01 7.67 9.38
CA THR A 80 -46.15 8.99 9.99
C THR A 80 -45.96 10.18 9.05
N PRO A 81 -44.99 10.20 8.10
CA PRO A 81 -44.82 11.34 7.20
C PRO A 81 -45.91 11.45 6.12
N LEU A 82 -46.49 10.32 5.70
CA LEU A 82 -47.55 10.28 4.68
C LEU A 82 -48.92 10.75 5.20
N LEU A 83 -49.19 10.55 6.49
CA LEU A 83 -50.40 11.07 7.12
C LEU A 83 -50.37 12.60 7.23
N VAL A 84 -49.20 13.18 7.52
CA VAL A 84 -49.04 14.64 7.63
C VAL A 84 -49.19 15.33 6.27
N THR A 85 -48.69 14.74 5.18
CA THR A 85 -48.91 15.26 3.83
C THR A 85 -50.34 15.05 3.33
N GLY A 86 -51.00 13.95 3.72
CA GLY A 86 -52.42 13.72 3.40
C GLY A 86 -53.36 14.72 4.07
N VAL A 87 -53.14 15.04 5.34
CA VAL A 87 -53.97 16.01 6.09
C VAL A 87 -53.77 17.44 5.57
N ALA A 88 -52.54 17.82 5.19
CA ALA A 88 -52.28 19.13 4.61
C ALA A 88 -52.95 19.31 3.23
N ALA A 89 -52.97 18.26 2.40
CA ALA A 89 -53.65 18.29 1.11
C ALA A 89 -55.18 18.37 1.25
N ALA A 90 -55.77 17.64 2.20
CA ALA A 90 -57.20 17.70 2.47
C ALA A 90 -57.64 19.05 3.06
N ALA A 91 -56.81 19.68 3.90
CA ALA A 91 -57.06 21.01 4.44
C ALA A 91 -57.00 22.11 3.36
N ALA A 92 -56.06 22.00 2.40
CA ALA A 92 -55.98 22.92 1.26
C ALA A 92 -57.19 22.77 0.31
N PHE A 93 -57.65 21.54 0.07
CA PHE A 93 -58.85 21.27 -0.74
C PHE A 93 -60.13 21.76 -0.06
N GLY A 94 -60.22 21.64 1.28
CA GLY A 94 -61.35 22.16 2.05
C GLY A 94 -61.40 23.68 2.08
N ALA A 95 -60.24 24.36 2.08
CA ALA A 95 -60.16 25.81 2.02
C ALA A 95 -60.61 26.36 0.65
N ASP A 96 -60.24 25.71 -0.45
CA ASP A 96 -60.65 26.12 -1.81
C ASP A 96 -62.16 25.96 -2.07
N LEU A 97 -62.81 25.01 -1.39
CA LEU A 97 -64.27 24.82 -1.47
C LEU A 97 -65.06 25.80 -0.59
N ALA A 98 -64.49 26.28 0.51
CA ALA A 98 -65.15 27.19 1.44
C ALA A 98 -65.09 28.67 1.02
N LEU A 99 -64.07 29.06 0.23
CA LEU A 99 -63.84 30.44 -0.21
C LEU A 99 -64.46 30.80 -1.58
N GLY A 100 -65.26 29.91 -2.18
CA GLY A 100 -66.16 30.29 -3.28
C GLY A 100 -65.47 30.80 -4.54
N ALA A 101 -64.49 30.07 -5.07
CA ALA A 101 -63.91 30.37 -6.38
C ALA A 101 -64.80 29.83 -7.51
N ASN A 102 -65.22 30.76 -8.36
CA ASN A 102 -66.05 30.61 -9.54
C ASN A 102 -65.74 29.34 -10.38
N THR A 103 -66.78 28.60 -10.77
CA THR A 103 -66.76 27.26 -11.40
C THR A 103 -66.17 27.19 -12.83
N GLY A 104 -65.39 28.19 -13.27
CA GLY A 104 -64.94 28.33 -14.67
C GLY A 104 -63.48 27.95 -14.97
N LEU A 105 -62.61 27.79 -13.97
CA LEU A 105 -61.16 27.57 -14.19
C LEU A 105 -60.61 26.30 -13.50
N ALA A 106 -61.47 25.45 -12.96
CA ALA A 106 -61.07 24.34 -12.09
C ALA A 106 -60.51 23.09 -12.81
N PHE A 107 -60.51 23.03 -14.15
CA PHE A 107 -59.94 21.89 -14.88
C PHE A 107 -58.48 22.08 -15.35
N GLY A 108 -57.90 23.28 -15.21
CA GLY A 108 -56.52 23.56 -15.67
C GLY A 108 -55.43 23.35 -14.60
N ALA A 109 -55.74 23.61 -13.33
CA ALA A 109 -54.73 23.66 -12.27
C ALA A 109 -54.37 22.27 -11.68
N GLY A 110 -55.32 21.34 -11.66
CA GLY A 110 -55.11 19.98 -11.10
C GLY A 110 -54.18 19.10 -11.95
N ALA A 111 -54.19 19.27 -13.27
CA ALA A 111 -53.33 18.52 -14.19
C ALA A 111 -51.87 19.00 -14.14
N ALA A 112 -51.64 20.30 -13.91
CA ALA A 112 -50.30 20.87 -13.83
C ALA A 112 -49.53 20.40 -12.57
N VAL A 113 -50.22 20.20 -11.44
CA VAL A 113 -49.60 19.73 -10.20
C VAL A 113 -49.28 18.22 -10.26
N ALA A 114 -50.10 17.42 -10.95
CA ALA A 114 -49.86 15.98 -11.11
C ALA A 114 -48.66 15.65 -12.02
N VAL A 115 -48.40 16.48 -13.05
CA VAL A 115 -47.24 16.32 -13.95
C VAL A 115 -45.95 16.90 -13.34
N ALA A 116 -46.06 17.94 -12.50
CA ALA A 116 -44.90 18.48 -11.77
C ALA A 116 -44.41 17.56 -10.63
N GLY A 117 -45.30 16.79 -9.99
CA GLY A 117 -44.94 15.85 -8.92
C GLY A 117 -44.17 14.60 -9.38
N THR A 118 -44.42 14.14 -10.60
CA THR A 118 -43.75 12.94 -11.16
C THR A 118 -42.39 13.27 -11.77
N ALA A 119 -42.23 14.44 -12.39
CA ALA A 119 -40.93 14.90 -12.90
C ALA A 119 -39.92 15.20 -11.78
N THR A 120 -40.38 15.78 -10.66
CA THR A 120 -39.50 16.12 -9.52
C THR A 120 -39.02 14.89 -8.75
N THR A 121 -39.81 13.83 -8.65
CA THR A 121 -39.41 12.59 -7.98
C THR A 121 -38.40 11.79 -8.82
N VAL A 122 -38.61 11.68 -10.13
CA VAL A 122 -37.65 11.02 -11.03
C VAL A 122 -36.35 11.82 -11.15
N ALA A 123 -36.40 13.16 -11.26
CA ALA A 123 -35.21 14.01 -11.29
C ALA A 123 -34.45 14.02 -9.95
N LYS A 124 -35.14 13.88 -8.81
CA LYS A 124 -34.50 13.78 -7.48
C LYS A 124 -33.88 12.40 -7.26
N VAL A 125 -34.51 11.33 -7.76
CA VAL A 125 -33.93 9.98 -7.77
C VAL A 125 -32.73 9.98 -8.71
N THR A 126 -32.93 10.27 -9.99
CA THR A 126 -32.05 11.02 -10.91
C THR A 126 -30.70 11.54 -10.40
N ALA A 127 -30.79 12.74 -9.86
CA ALA A 127 -29.68 13.55 -9.34
C ALA A 127 -29.10 13.02 -8.03
N SER A 128 -29.71 12.03 -7.37
CA SER A 128 -29.17 11.43 -6.14
C SER A 128 -28.24 10.24 -6.39
N HIS A 129 -28.33 9.57 -7.55
CA HIS A 129 -27.42 8.46 -7.91
C HIS A 129 -26.16 8.89 -8.67
N TRP A 130 -26.21 9.98 -9.44
CA TRP A 130 -25.03 10.53 -10.13
C TRP A 130 -23.90 10.97 -9.17
N PRO A 131 -24.18 11.64 -8.02
CA PRO A 131 -23.17 11.98 -7.03
C PRO A 131 -22.68 10.77 -6.24
N ALA A 132 -23.45 9.68 -6.17
CA ALA A 132 -23.04 8.45 -5.50
C ALA A 132 -22.05 7.64 -6.36
N ALA A 133 -22.23 7.61 -7.69
CA ALA A 133 -21.27 6.99 -8.60
C ALA A 133 -19.91 7.73 -8.63
N HIS A 134 -19.93 9.07 -8.64
CA HIS A 134 -18.69 9.86 -8.54
C HIS A 134 -18.04 9.79 -7.16
N ARG A 135 -18.81 9.69 -6.07
CA ARG A 135 -18.25 9.41 -4.73
C ARG A 135 -17.63 8.02 -4.61
N ARG A 136 -18.16 7.00 -5.29
CA ARG A 136 -17.56 5.65 -5.37
C ARG A 136 -16.24 5.66 -6.15
N ALA A 137 -16.18 6.37 -7.28
CA ALA A 137 -14.94 6.52 -8.05
C ALA A 137 -13.88 7.34 -7.30
N ALA A 138 -14.30 8.37 -6.56
CA ALA A 138 -13.40 9.15 -5.70
C ALA A 138 -12.93 8.36 -4.47
N ALA A 139 -13.80 7.56 -3.84
CA ALA A 139 -13.46 6.71 -2.70
C ALA A 139 -12.52 5.55 -3.07
N ALA A 140 -12.58 5.06 -4.31
CA ALA A 140 -11.64 4.07 -4.84
C ALA A 140 -10.21 4.63 -4.99
N GLY A 141 -10.05 5.95 -5.11
CA GLY A 141 -8.75 6.64 -5.19
C GLY A 141 -8.30 7.33 -3.91
N GLN A 142 -9.07 7.24 -2.80
CA GLN A 142 -8.70 7.84 -1.52
C GLN A 142 -7.67 6.96 -0.78
N PRO A 143 -6.61 7.55 -0.21
CA PRO A 143 -5.71 6.81 0.68
C PRO A 143 -6.52 6.22 1.84
N GLY A 144 -6.55 4.90 1.96
CA GLY A 144 -7.34 4.14 2.95
C GLY A 144 -8.53 3.35 2.39
N GLY A 145 -8.74 3.31 1.07
CA GLY A 145 -9.78 2.48 0.45
C GLY A 145 -9.57 0.96 0.61
N ALA A 146 -10.62 0.17 0.37
CA ALA A 146 -10.57 -1.30 0.47
C ALA A 146 -9.47 -1.92 -0.43
N GLU A 147 -9.19 -1.31 -1.58
CA GLU A 147 -8.11 -1.74 -2.47
C GLU A 147 -6.72 -1.52 -1.85
N GLN A 148 -6.53 -0.44 -1.08
CA GLN A 148 -5.28 -0.22 -0.37
C GLN A 148 -5.08 -1.24 0.76
N LEU A 149 -6.15 -1.58 1.48
CA LEU A 149 -6.12 -2.64 2.49
C LEU A 149 -5.85 -4.01 1.87
N ARG A 150 -6.37 -4.27 0.66
CA ARG A 150 -6.06 -5.48 -0.12
C ARG A 150 -4.58 -5.56 -0.47
N LEU A 151 -3.99 -4.48 -0.99
CA LEU A 151 -2.56 -4.42 -1.31
C LEU A 151 -1.68 -4.55 -0.05
N GLN A 152 -2.09 -3.93 1.06
CA GLN A 152 -1.41 -4.07 2.35
C GLN A 152 -1.43 -5.51 2.84
N TRP A 153 -2.58 -6.18 2.76
CA TRP A 153 -2.72 -7.60 3.11
C TRP A 153 -1.84 -8.50 2.22
N LEU A 154 -1.87 -8.33 0.89
CA LEU A 154 -1.06 -9.12 -0.03
C LEU A 154 0.44 -8.90 0.20
N THR A 155 0.85 -7.67 0.50
CA THR A 155 2.24 -7.34 0.84
C THR A 155 2.66 -7.97 2.17
N ALA A 156 1.79 -7.93 3.19
CA ALA A 156 2.03 -8.58 4.47
C ALA A 156 2.17 -10.10 4.30
N LEU A 157 1.30 -10.73 3.49
CA LEU A 157 1.37 -12.14 3.16
C LEU A 157 2.69 -12.51 2.46
N GLU A 158 3.14 -11.70 1.51
CA GLU A 158 4.39 -11.93 0.81
C GLU A 158 5.61 -11.83 1.74
N VAL A 159 5.70 -10.74 2.51
CA VAL A 159 6.87 -10.42 3.35
C VAL A 159 6.93 -11.30 4.60
N ARG A 160 5.79 -11.57 5.24
CA ARG A 160 5.72 -12.25 6.55
C ARG A 160 5.36 -13.73 6.43
N GLY A 161 4.66 -14.14 5.37
CA GLY A 161 4.25 -15.52 5.16
C GLY A 161 5.13 -16.26 4.15
N ILE A 162 5.08 -15.84 2.88
CA ILE A 162 5.63 -16.60 1.76
C ILE A 162 7.16 -16.57 1.74
N ARG A 163 7.77 -15.38 1.89
CA ARG A 163 9.22 -15.24 1.83
C ARG A 163 9.94 -16.00 2.96
N PRO A 164 9.52 -15.91 4.24
CA PRO A 164 10.10 -16.71 5.31
C PRO A 164 9.91 -18.21 5.10
N TYR A 165 8.75 -18.64 4.57
CA TYR A 165 8.51 -20.05 4.25
C TYR A 165 9.49 -20.55 3.18
N LEU A 166 9.68 -19.81 2.08
CA LEU A 166 10.64 -20.18 1.03
C LEU A 166 12.06 -20.21 1.56
N ASP A 167 12.42 -19.24 2.41
CA ASP A 167 13.73 -19.19 3.07
C ASP A 167 13.96 -20.42 3.96
N GLN A 168 12.95 -20.83 4.74
CA GLN A 168 12.98 -22.05 5.55
C GLN A 168 13.11 -23.30 4.67
N GLN A 169 12.37 -23.38 3.55
CA GLN A 169 12.49 -24.50 2.61
C GLN A 169 13.90 -24.59 2.00
N ARG A 170 14.58 -23.47 1.77
CA ARG A 170 16.00 -23.47 1.34
C ARG A 170 16.93 -24.02 2.41
N MET A 171 16.66 -23.75 3.69
CA MET A 171 17.46 -24.28 4.80
C MET A 171 17.22 -25.78 5.01
N LEU A 172 15.97 -26.23 4.91
CA LEU A 172 15.57 -27.63 5.09
C LEU A 172 15.96 -28.52 3.91
N ASN A 173 16.05 -27.94 2.71
CA ASN A 173 16.54 -28.62 1.53
C ASN A 173 17.91 -28.05 1.15
N PRO A 174 18.99 -28.39 1.88
CA PRO A 174 20.34 -28.12 1.44
C PRO A 174 20.58 -29.00 0.22
N ALA A 175 20.06 -28.56 -0.94
CA ALA A 175 20.27 -29.21 -2.21
C ALA A 175 21.78 -29.42 -2.32
N LYS A 176 22.15 -30.71 -2.34
CA LYS A 176 23.51 -31.23 -2.47
C LYS A 176 24.35 -30.22 -3.22
N ARG A 177 25.17 -29.46 -2.50
CA ARG A 177 26.22 -28.61 -3.11
C ARG A 177 27.23 -29.59 -3.69
N THR A 178 26.93 -30.21 -4.83
CA THR A 178 27.98 -30.71 -5.70
C THR A 178 28.57 -29.46 -6.34
N PRO A 179 29.78 -29.03 -5.93
CA PRO A 179 30.43 -27.94 -6.63
C PRO A 179 30.54 -28.35 -8.08
N LYS A 180 29.99 -27.53 -8.99
CA LYS A 180 30.26 -27.65 -10.42
C LYS A 180 31.78 -27.60 -10.54
N LYS A 181 32.37 -28.74 -10.93
CA LYS A 181 33.81 -29.01 -10.95
C LYS A 181 34.47 -28.06 -11.96
N GLN A 182 34.74 -26.82 -11.56
CA GLN A 182 35.77 -26.00 -12.16
C GLN A 182 37.06 -26.39 -11.47
N SER A 183 37.93 -27.05 -12.22
CA SER A 183 39.28 -27.41 -11.83
C SER A 183 40.05 -26.15 -11.44
N ALA A 184 40.20 -25.92 -10.13
CA ALA A 184 41.17 -25.00 -9.54
C ALA A 184 41.68 -25.62 -8.22
N PRO A 185 42.97 -25.46 -7.90
CA PRO A 185 43.67 -26.36 -6.98
C PRO A 185 43.18 -26.20 -5.55
N VAL A 186 43.05 -27.36 -4.90
CA VAL A 186 42.63 -27.53 -3.51
C VAL A 186 43.71 -26.96 -2.59
N VAL A 187 43.47 -25.77 -2.06
CA VAL A 187 44.13 -25.33 -0.82
C VAL A 187 43.21 -25.69 0.34
N LYS A 188 43.73 -26.56 1.20
CA LYS A 188 43.11 -27.11 2.42
C LYS A 188 42.66 -25.95 3.32
N GLN A 189 41.37 -25.61 3.31
CA GLN A 189 40.82 -24.61 4.24
C GLN A 189 40.72 -25.22 5.64
N LEU A 190 41.65 -24.79 6.50
CA LEU A 190 41.61 -25.03 7.93
C LEU A 190 40.42 -24.27 8.53
N ARG A 191 39.73 -24.93 9.47
CA ARG A 191 38.59 -24.43 10.24
C ARG A 191 38.93 -23.14 10.97
N GLY A 192 38.72 -22.02 10.29
CA GLY A 192 38.64 -20.68 10.82
C GLY A 192 37.72 -19.93 9.88
N GLY A 193 36.61 -19.36 10.39
CA GLY A 193 35.59 -18.73 9.57
C GLY A 193 36.18 -17.82 8.49
N ASP A 194 35.52 -17.78 7.32
CA ASP A 194 36.01 -17.26 6.04
C ASP A 194 36.53 -15.81 6.12
N ARG A 195 37.72 -15.62 6.71
CA ARG A 195 38.41 -14.32 6.82
C ARG A 195 38.69 -13.76 5.43
N SER A 196 38.86 -14.64 4.45
CA SER A 196 39.05 -14.28 3.04
C SER A 196 37.77 -13.73 2.41
N ALA A 197 36.58 -14.25 2.72
CA ALA A 197 35.32 -13.62 2.32
C ALA A 197 35.08 -12.31 3.07
N ALA A 198 35.30 -12.26 4.38
CA ALA A 198 35.16 -11.02 5.15
C ALA A 198 36.12 -9.92 4.64
N ALA A 199 37.35 -10.28 4.27
CA ALA A 199 38.30 -9.36 3.64
C ALA A 199 37.83 -8.91 2.25
N ARG A 200 37.34 -9.82 1.41
CA ARG A 200 36.77 -9.47 0.09
C ARG A 200 35.57 -8.53 0.22
N THR A 201 34.66 -8.79 1.15
CA THR A 201 33.51 -7.92 1.40
C THR A 201 33.95 -6.53 1.90
N ARG A 202 34.96 -6.46 2.77
CA ARG A 202 35.55 -5.17 3.19
C ARG A 202 36.14 -4.39 2.01
N VAL A 203 36.90 -5.06 1.13
CA VAL A 203 37.46 -4.44 -0.07
C VAL A 203 36.37 -3.92 -1.01
N VAL A 204 35.31 -4.70 -1.25
CA VAL A 204 34.17 -4.28 -2.10
C VAL A 204 33.45 -3.06 -1.51
N LEU A 205 33.26 -3.02 -0.20
CA LEU A 205 32.59 -1.89 0.47
C LEU A 205 33.47 -0.64 0.49
N GLU A 206 34.79 -0.80 0.67
CA GLU A 206 35.75 0.31 0.53
C GLU A 206 35.81 0.83 -0.91
N GLN A 207 35.76 -0.06 -1.91
CA GLN A 207 35.69 0.32 -3.33
C GLN A 207 34.41 1.08 -3.69
N SER A 208 33.30 0.87 -2.97
CA SER A 208 32.03 1.57 -3.25
C SER A 208 32.13 3.09 -3.11
N PHE A 209 33.00 3.59 -2.22
CA PHE A 209 33.24 5.03 -2.06
C PHE A 209 34.02 5.63 -3.25
N GLY A 210 34.61 4.80 -4.12
CA GLY A 210 35.26 5.24 -5.36
C GLY A 210 34.27 5.74 -6.43
N HIS A 211 32.97 5.46 -6.28
CA HIS A 211 31.93 6.00 -7.15
C HIS A 211 31.50 7.42 -6.76
N LEU A 212 31.97 7.94 -5.62
CA LEU A 212 31.62 9.29 -5.18
C LEU A 212 32.28 10.32 -6.13
N PRO A 213 31.54 11.32 -6.64
CA PRO A 213 32.10 12.37 -7.48
C PRO A 213 33.31 13.04 -6.81
N GLN A 214 34.31 13.43 -7.61
CA GLN A 214 35.47 14.15 -7.09
C GLN A 214 35.03 15.51 -6.53
N ALA A 215 35.56 15.85 -5.34
CA ALA A 215 35.28 17.12 -4.69
C ALA A 215 36.26 18.19 -5.22
N ASP A 216 36.13 18.56 -6.49
CA ASP A 216 37.06 19.49 -7.13
C ASP A 216 36.79 20.95 -6.73
N GLY A 217 37.87 21.72 -6.60
CA GLY A 217 37.85 23.17 -6.40
C GLY A 217 37.83 23.64 -4.94
N PRO A 218 38.07 24.96 -4.73
CA PRO A 218 38.04 25.58 -3.42
C PRO A 218 36.60 25.60 -2.87
N PHE A 219 36.41 25.05 -1.67
CA PHE A 219 35.15 25.11 -0.93
C PHE A 219 35.23 26.27 0.06
N SER A 220 34.88 27.47 -0.41
CA SER A 220 34.85 28.67 0.41
C SER A 220 33.49 28.80 1.13
N GLY A 221 33.53 28.80 2.46
CA GLY A 221 32.34 28.89 3.31
C GLY A 221 31.71 27.54 3.66
N ARG A 222 30.69 27.59 4.53
CA ARG A 222 29.85 26.44 4.93
C ARG A 222 30.49 25.34 5.78
N ARG A 223 31.58 25.68 6.49
CA ARG A 223 32.20 24.81 7.50
C ARG A 223 31.27 24.51 8.67
N ALA A 224 30.39 25.46 9.02
CA ALA A 224 29.42 25.28 10.09
C ALA A 224 28.40 24.19 9.75
N GLU A 225 27.91 24.16 8.51
CA GLU A 225 26.98 23.15 8.02
C GLU A 225 27.65 21.78 7.90
N LEU A 226 28.89 21.72 7.40
CA LEU A 226 29.67 20.46 7.43
C LEU A 226 29.83 19.94 8.86
N ALA A 227 30.17 20.81 9.81
CA ALA A 227 30.30 20.44 11.21
C ALA A 227 28.95 20.01 11.81
N GLN A 228 27.84 20.63 11.42
CA GLN A 228 26.49 20.24 11.84
C GLN A 228 26.13 18.83 11.33
N ILE A 229 26.41 18.54 10.06
CA ILE A 229 26.19 17.20 9.47
C ILE A 229 27.03 16.16 10.22
N ALA A 230 28.31 16.46 10.47
CA ALA A 230 29.18 15.58 11.24
C ALA A 230 28.62 15.33 12.64
N ARG A 231 28.15 16.37 13.35
CA ARG A 231 27.51 16.22 14.67
C ARG A 231 26.32 15.28 14.66
N TRP A 232 25.42 15.39 13.68
CA TRP A 232 24.27 14.49 13.58
C TRP A 232 24.70 13.04 13.34
N VAL A 233 25.70 12.81 12.49
CA VAL A 233 26.22 11.46 12.24
C VAL A 233 26.89 10.88 13.48
N HIS A 234 27.68 11.67 14.20
CA HIS A 234 28.30 11.25 15.45
C HIS A 234 27.26 10.91 16.52
N ALA A 235 26.24 11.75 16.70
CA ALA A 235 25.15 11.51 17.64
C ALA A 235 24.38 10.23 17.30
N ALA A 236 24.09 10.01 16.01
CA ALA A 236 23.39 8.81 15.57
C ALA A 236 24.22 7.53 15.76
N ARG A 237 25.55 7.59 15.61
CA ARG A 237 26.44 6.45 15.85
C ARG A 237 26.65 6.16 17.33
N ALA A 238 26.55 7.17 18.19
CA ALA A 238 26.60 6.99 19.65
C ALA A 238 25.30 6.41 20.23
N SER A 239 24.19 6.47 19.47
CA SER A 239 22.91 5.88 19.86
C SER A 239 22.97 4.35 19.83
N THR A 240 22.40 3.72 20.87
CA THR A 240 22.22 2.26 20.93
C THR A 240 21.11 1.75 20.01
N GLN A 241 20.22 2.65 19.56
CA GLN A 241 19.17 2.34 18.59
C GLN A 241 19.67 2.65 17.17
N THR A 242 19.68 1.65 16.29
CA THR A 242 20.04 1.80 14.88
C THR A 242 18.91 2.48 14.11
N ARG A 243 18.95 3.80 14.02
CA ARG A 243 18.03 4.61 13.22
C ARG A 243 18.80 5.33 12.11
N PRO A 244 18.29 5.36 10.86
CA PRO A 244 18.95 6.07 9.77
C PRO A 244 18.90 7.59 10.01
N THR A 245 20.04 8.27 9.85
CA THR A 245 20.10 9.73 9.86
C THR A 245 19.84 10.27 8.46
N VAL A 246 18.71 10.93 8.27
CA VAL A 246 18.36 11.57 7.00
C VAL A 246 18.62 13.07 7.12
N VAL A 247 19.48 13.60 6.25
CA VAL A 247 19.78 15.04 6.18
C VAL A 247 19.29 15.59 4.85
N VAL A 248 18.43 16.61 4.91
CA VAL A 248 17.91 17.30 3.72
C VAL A 248 18.69 18.59 3.51
N LEU A 249 19.32 18.74 2.34
CA LEU A 249 20.00 19.97 1.94
C LEU A 249 19.06 20.82 1.08
N HIS A 250 18.57 21.92 1.63
CA HIS A 250 17.72 22.89 0.93
C HIS A 250 18.48 24.19 0.65
N GLY A 251 18.02 24.95 -0.36
CA GLY A 251 18.66 26.19 -0.81
C GLY A 251 18.39 26.48 -2.28
N ALA A 252 18.63 27.74 -2.67
CA ALA A 252 18.46 28.20 -4.04
C ALA A 252 19.23 27.34 -5.07
N PRO A 253 18.80 27.26 -6.33
CA PRO A 253 19.63 26.68 -7.39
C PRO A 253 20.99 27.40 -7.44
N GLY A 254 22.08 26.64 -7.63
CA GLY A 254 23.44 27.20 -7.61
C GLY A 254 24.06 27.41 -6.22
N SER A 255 23.33 27.21 -5.12
CA SER A 255 23.87 27.36 -3.74
C SER A 255 24.90 26.30 -3.29
N GLY A 256 25.40 25.47 -4.21
CA GLY A 256 26.42 24.46 -3.91
C GLY A 256 25.95 23.30 -3.02
N ARG A 257 24.63 22.98 -3.00
CA ARG A 257 24.08 21.84 -2.22
C ARG A 257 24.77 20.51 -2.56
N THR A 258 24.99 20.27 -3.86
CA THR A 258 25.71 19.09 -4.35
C THR A 258 27.16 19.09 -3.86
N ALA A 259 27.85 20.23 -3.95
CA ALA A 259 29.23 20.34 -3.49
C ALA A 259 29.34 20.06 -1.99
N LEU A 260 28.40 20.60 -1.18
CA LEU A 260 28.34 20.31 0.25
C LEU A 260 28.09 18.82 0.53
N ALA A 261 27.16 18.17 -0.17
CA ALA A 261 26.86 16.75 -0.01
C ALA A 261 28.07 15.86 -0.32
N VAL A 262 28.71 16.11 -1.47
CA VAL A 262 29.90 15.37 -1.91
C VAL A 262 31.05 15.57 -0.92
N ARG A 263 31.29 16.81 -0.46
CA ARG A 263 32.33 17.10 0.53
C ARG A 263 32.04 16.40 1.87
N ALA A 264 30.81 16.45 2.35
CA ALA A 264 30.39 15.76 3.58
C ALA A 264 30.60 14.24 3.48
N ALA A 265 30.23 13.64 2.35
CA ALA A 265 30.44 12.22 2.09
C ALA A 265 31.93 11.84 2.10
N HIS A 266 32.80 12.65 1.46
CA HIS A 266 34.26 12.45 1.51
C HIS A 266 34.84 12.59 2.92
N THR A 267 34.39 13.58 3.70
CA THR A 267 34.87 13.80 5.07
C THR A 267 34.43 12.68 6.03
N LEU A 268 33.23 12.13 5.84
CA LEU A 268 32.66 11.13 6.74
C LEU A 268 32.93 9.68 6.31
N LYS A 269 33.50 9.44 5.12
CA LYS A 269 33.74 8.10 4.55
C LYS A 269 34.42 7.12 5.52
N ASP A 270 35.33 7.62 6.35
CA ASP A 270 36.09 6.81 7.30
C ASP A 270 35.24 6.29 8.46
N GLN A 271 34.13 6.95 8.75
CA GLN A 271 33.16 6.51 9.75
C GLN A 271 32.25 5.41 9.21
N PHE A 272 32.13 5.26 7.88
CA PHE A 272 31.25 4.31 7.21
C PHE A 272 32.01 3.14 6.56
N ARG A 273 33.15 2.74 7.14
CA ARG A 273 33.88 1.53 6.73
C ARG A 273 32.96 0.30 6.82
N GLY A 274 32.74 -0.36 5.68
CA GLY A 274 31.79 -1.47 5.57
C GLY A 274 30.35 -1.09 5.23
N ALA A 275 30.09 0.15 4.81
CA ALA A 275 28.83 0.55 4.19
C ALA A 275 28.99 0.73 2.68
N CYS A 276 27.89 0.65 1.94
CA CYS A 276 27.85 0.93 0.51
C CYS A 276 27.39 2.37 0.29
N VAL A 277 28.08 3.10 -0.59
CA VAL A 277 27.58 4.39 -1.11
C VAL A 277 26.65 4.11 -2.28
N VAL A 278 25.46 4.72 -2.24
CA VAL A 278 24.50 4.69 -3.34
C VAL A 278 24.20 6.14 -3.72
N ASP A 279 24.53 6.51 -4.96
CA ASP A 279 24.04 7.75 -5.55
C ASP A 279 22.66 7.49 -6.16
N LEU A 280 21.66 8.28 -5.77
CA LEU A 280 20.25 8.14 -6.18
C LEU A 280 19.83 9.21 -7.19
N ARG A 281 20.81 9.90 -7.79
CA ARG A 281 20.61 10.94 -8.80
C ARG A 281 20.10 10.39 -10.12
#